data_AF-A0AAW9I561-F1
#
_entry.id   AF-A0AAW9I561-F1
#
_cell.length_a   1.000
_cell.length_b   1.000
_cell.length_c   1.000
_cell.angle_alpha   90.00
_cell.angle_beta   90.00
_cell.angle_gamma   90.00
#
_symmetry.space_group_name_H-M   'P 1'
#
loop_
_entity.id
_entity.type
_entity.pdbx_description
1 polymer ?
#
loop_
_entity_poly.entity_id
_entity_poly.type
_entity_poly.pdbx_seq_one_letter_code
_entity_poly.pdbx_strand_id
1 'polypeptide(L)'
;MKVGVYHYLRGTSSAIEQAQNVVRTLGDKHIDCKIAIDVEQIDGLSNKELNNSVLQLAEELERLIGAEICIYCNTNYARNVLDSRLGKYSLWVAHYGVNKPGDNHIWDKWAGFQYSDSGTSNVNGSLDLDEFTEEIFIDGESLKATENKTFHTNARAKIALDQRSNPSDDYTDLGEVYAGERIQVLAEICDKENYLPVKYWEYSLGCESSKVWVNANEDYLEIDTNARSFNIITELDVRYEPTSNSDRMGYVKNNERLYVHKIEGNYALATYYEGNGYKTAWFTKQYIIKD
;
A
#
# COMPACT_ATOMS: atom_id res chain seq x y z
N MET A 1 -22.24 22.09 -14.04
CA MET A 1 -22.37 20.62 -13.97
C MET A 1 -21.23 20.12 -13.11
N LYS A 2 -21.52 19.20 -12.18
CA LYS A 2 -20.50 18.54 -11.37
C LYS A 2 -20.01 17.30 -12.12
N VAL A 3 -18.70 17.04 -12.09
CA VAL A 3 -18.09 15.99 -12.89
C VAL A 3 -17.44 14.93 -11.99
N GLY A 4 -17.80 13.68 -12.21
CA GLY A 4 -17.13 12.52 -11.63
C GLY A 4 -16.51 11.63 -12.71
N VAL A 5 -15.71 10.67 -12.28
CA VAL A 5 -15.14 9.63 -13.15
C VAL A 5 -15.31 8.27 -12.50
N TYR A 6 -15.41 7.24 -13.33
CA TYR A 6 -15.43 5.86 -12.87
C TYR A 6 -14.40 5.01 -13.61
N HIS A 7 -13.96 3.93 -12.98
CA HIS A 7 -13.08 2.93 -13.58
C HIS A 7 -13.71 1.55 -13.45
N TYR A 8 -13.92 0.90 -14.60
CA TYR A 8 -14.42 -0.47 -14.67
C TYR A 8 -13.32 -1.46 -14.24
N LEU A 9 -13.50 -2.11 -13.10
CA LEU A 9 -12.54 -3.07 -12.57
C LEU A 9 -12.42 -4.28 -13.50
N ARG A 10 -11.18 -4.69 -13.77
CA ARG A 10 -10.85 -5.92 -14.48
C ARG A 10 -10.03 -6.83 -13.58
N GLY A 11 -10.54 -8.01 -13.26
CA GLY A 11 -9.82 -9.00 -12.46
C GLY A 11 -8.63 -9.64 -13.18
N THR A 12 -8.51 -9.41 -14.50
CA THR A 12 -7.37 -9.86 -15.32
C THR A 12 -6.13 -8.95 -15.24
N SER A 13 -6.21 -7.81 -14.56
CA SER A 13 -5.12 -6.83 -14.44
C SER A 13 -4.87 -6.49 -12.98
N SER A 14 -3.62 -6.13 -12.63
CA SER A 14 -3.32 -5.79 -11.24
C SER A 14 -4.01 -4.48 -10.83
N ALA A 15 -4.25 -4.31 -9.53
CA ALA A 15 -4.79 -3.07 -8.99
C ALA A 15 -3.91 -1.86 -9.33
N ILE A 16 -2.58 -2.03 -9.25
CA ILE A 16 -1.59 -0.98 -9.55
C ILE A 16 -1.64 -0.57 -11.02
N GLU A 17 -1.68 -1.52 -11.96
CA GLU A 17 -1.77 -1.22 -13.39
C GLU A 17 -3.05 -0.43 -13.71
N GLN A 18 -4.16 -0.80 -13.07
CA GLN A 18 -5.44 -0.11 -13.23
C GLN A 18 -5.40 1.30 -12.64
N ALA A 19 -4.85 1.48 -11.43
CA ALA A 19 -4.69 2.80 -10.81
C ALA A 19 -3.83 3.74 -11.67
N GLN A 20 -2.70 3.24 -12.17
CA GLN A 20 -1.84 4.00 -13.08
C GLN A 20 -2.55 4.37 -14.38
N ASN A 21 -3.39 3.49 -14.91
CA ASN A 21 -4.20 3.79 -16.08
C ASN A 21 -5.21 4.91 -15.81
N VAL A 22 -5.88 4.89 -14.64
CA VAL A 22 -6.79 5.96 -14.22
C VAL A 22 -6.05 7.29 -14.11
N VAL A 23 -4.92 7.32 -13.40
CA VAL A 23 -4.09 8.53 -13.23
C VAL A 23 -3.65 9.11 -14.58
N ARG A 24 -3.13 8.25 -15.47
CA ARG A 24 -2.70 8.66 -16.82
C ARG A 24 -3.86 9.21 -17.65
N THR A 25 -5.04 8.61 -17.54
CA THR A 25 -6.22 8.99 -18.32
C THR A 25 -6.86 10.27 -17.79
N LEU A 26 -6.90 10.41 -16.46
CA LEU A 26 -7.39 11.61 -15.78
C LEU A 26 -6.48 12.79 -16.11
N GLY A 27 -5.17 12.64 -15.94
CA GLY A 27 -4.20 13.72 -16.11
C GLY A 27 -4.57 14.91 -15.21
N ASP A 28 -4.57 16.12 -15.78
CA ASP A 28 -4.89 17.36 -15.04
C ASP A 28 -6.38 17.74 -15.09
N LYS A 29 -7.27 16.80 -15.41
CA LYS A 29 -8.71 17.08 -15.46
C LYS A 29 -9.26 17.29 -14.05
N HIS A 30 -10.04 18.35 -13.90
CA HIS A 30 -10.77 18.63 -12.68
C HIS A 30 -11.95 17.66 -12.51
N ILE A 31 -12.11 17.12 -11.30
CA ILE A 31 -13.26 16.33 -10.86
C ILE A 31 -13.84 16.93 -9.58
N ASP A 32 -15.16 16.91 -9.46
CA ASP A 32 -15.88 17.37 -8.27
C ASP A 32 -16.35 16.21 -7.38
N CYS A 33 -16.50 15.02 -7.98
CA CYS A 33 -17.05 13.84 -7.32
C CYS A 33 -15.96 12.79 -7.06
N LYS A 34 -16.17 11.97 -6.04
CA LYS A 34 -15.34 10.81 -5.68
C LYS A 34 -15.10 9.92 -6.90
N ILE A 35 -13.93 9.30 -6.97
CA ILE A 35 -13.62 8.36 -8.05
C ILE A 35 -14.39 7.07 -7.78
N ALA A 36 -15.24 6.68 -8.72
CA ALA A 36 -16.02 5.45 -8.60
C ALA A 36 -15.22 4.24 -9.12
N ILE A 37 -15.06 3.20 -8.31
CA ILE A 37 -14.60 1.89 -8.78
C ILE A 37 -15.84 1.07 -9.10
N ASP A 38 -16.00 0.71 -10.36
CA ASP A 38 -17.13 -0.04 -10.87
C ASP A 38 -16.81 -1.54 -10.81
N VAL A 39 -17.53 -2.25 -9.92
CA VAL A 39 -17.32 -3.66 -9.58
C VAL A 39 -18.54 -4.49 -10.00
N GLU A 40 -18.52 -4.95 -11.24
CA GLU A 40 -19.63 -5.69 -11.84
C GLU A 40 -19.25 -7.06 -12.41
N GLN A 41 -17.95 -7.39 -12.46
CA GLN A 41 -17.44 -8.66 -12.99
C GLN A 41 -16.36 -9.26 -12.08
N ILE A 42 -16.39 -10.59 -11.97
CA ILE A 42 -15.47 -11.38 -11.15
C ILE A 42 -14.19 -11.75 -11.95
N ASP A 43 -14.27 -11.86 -13.28
CA ASP A 43 -13.14 -12.18 -14.17
C ASP A 43 -12.33 -13.43 -13.76
N GLY A 44 -13.00 -14.43 -13.19
CA GLY A 44 -12.39 -15.70 -12.78
C GLY A 44 -11.68 -15.69 -11.42
N LEU A 45 -11.67 -14.54 -10.73
CA LEU A 45 -11.17 -14.43 -9.36
C LEU A 45 -12.11 -15.12 -8.35
N SER A 46 -11.58 -15.56 -7.22
CA SER A 46 -12.40 -15.84 -6.04
C SER A 46 -12.92 -14.54 -5.42
N ASN A 47 -14.00 -14.60 -4.63
CA ASN A 47 -14.49 -13.42 -3.91
C ASN A 47 -13.41 -12.76 -3.06
N LYS A 48 -12.51 -13.54 -2.45
CA LYS A 48 -11.40 -13.01 -1.64
C LYS A 48 -10.43 -12.21 -2.51
N GLU A 49 -10.02 -12.75 -3.64
CA GLU A 49 -9.10 -12.09 -4.58
C GLU A 49 -9.72 -10.83 -5.18
N LEU A 50 -11.01 -10.87 -5.54
CA LEU A 50 -11.74 -9.69 -6.02
C LEU A 50 -11.75 -8.58 -4.97
N ASN A 51 -12.15 -8.88 -3.73
CA ASN A 51 -12.18 -7.88 -2.66
C ASN A 51 -10.79 -7.32 -2.34
N ASN A 52 -9.74 -8.15 -2.38
CA ASN A 52 -8.37 -7.69 -2.26
C ASN A 52 -8.00 -6.72 -3.39
N SER A 53 -8.36 -7.04 -4.64
CA SER A 53 -8.10 -6.20 -5.80
C SER A 53 -8.84 -4.85 -5.74
N VAL A 54 -10.13 -4.86 -5.34
CA VAL A 54 -10.92 -3.62 -5.15
C VAL A 54 -10.29 -2.75 -4.06
N LEU A 55 -9.92 -3.35 -2.93
CA LEU A 55 -9.33 -2.64 -1.80
C LEU A 55 -7.99 -2.01 -2.19
N GLN A 56 -7.11 -2.79 -2.84
CA GLN A 56 -5.82 -2.30 -3.33
C GLN A 56 -5.98 -1.17 -4.35
N LEU A 57 -6.93 -1.30 -5.28
CA LEU A 57 -7.19 -0.25 -6.27
C LEU A 57 -7.68 1.04 -5.61
N ALA A 58 -8.61 0.93 -4.66
CA ALA A 58 -9.12 2.08 -3.92
C ALA A 58 -7.99 2.82 -3.17
N GLU A 59 -7.19 2.08 -2.42
CA GLU A 59 -6.10 2.65 -1.63
C GLU A 59 -5.02 3.27 -2.52
N GLU A 60 -4.68 2.63 -3.65
CA GLU A 60 -3.70 3.17 -4.58
C GLU A 60 -4.21 4.43 -5.30
N LEU A 61 -5.50 4.51 -5.63
CA LEU A 61 -6.10 5.73 -6.18
C LEU A 61 -6.14 6.87 -5.17
N GLU A 62 -6.48 6.60 -3.91
CA GLU A 62 -6.39 7.59 -2.82
C GLU A 62 -4.96 8.09 -2.65
N ARG A 63 -3.97 7.19 -2.71
CA ARG A 63 -2.55 7.56 -2.60
C ARG A 63 -2.07 8.41 -3.77
N LEU A 64 -2.40 8.01 -5.01
CA LEU A 64 -1.89 8.65 -6.23
C LEU A 64 -2.60 9.98 -6.54
N ILE A 65 -3.92 10.03 -6.38
CA ILE A 65 -4.74 11.17 -6.78
C ILE A 65 -5.06 12.05 -5.56
N GLY A 66 -5.14 11.46 -4.37
CA GLY A 66 -5.57 12.16 -3.17
C GLY A 66 -7.06 12.44 -3.13
N ALA A 67 -7.86 11.81 -4.01
CA ALA A 67 -9.32 11.96 -4.03
C ALA A 67 -9.98 10.75 -3.36
N GLU A 68 -11.07 11.00 -2.64
CA GLU A 68 -11.86 9.95 -1.98
C GLU A 68 -12.53 9.00 -2.98
N ILE A 69 -12.78 7.76 -2.54
CA ILE A 69 -13.31 6.68 -3.38
C ILE A 69 -14.80 6.42 -3.10
N CYS A 70 -15.50 6.07 -4.17
CA CYS A 70 -16.84 5.48 -4.13
C CYS A 70 -16.82 4.10 -4.79
N ILE A 71 -17.52 3.11 -4.22
CA ILE A 71 -17.68 1.79 -4.83
C ILE A 71 -19.02 1.77 -5.55
N TYR A 72 -18.99 1.52 -6.86
CA TYR A 72 -20.18 1.24 -7.64
C TYR A 72 -20.36 -0.27 -7.81
N CYS A 73 -21.57 -0.76 -7.53
CA CYS A 73 -21.97 -2.12 -7.84
C CYS A 73 -23.49 -2.30 -7.75
N ASN A 74 -24.01 -3.40 -8.31
CA ASN A 74 -25.41 -3.75 -8.08
C ASN A 74 -25.66 -4.36 -6.69
N THR A 75 -26.92 -4.38 -6.27
CA THR A 75 -27.33 -4.87 -4.93
C THR A 75 -26.89 -6.32 -4.66
N ASN A 76 -26.78 -7.18 -5.69
CA ASN A 76 -26.31 -8.55 -5.50
C ASN A 76 -24.82 -8.60 -5.16
N TYR A 77 -23.99 -7.84 -5.88
CA TYR A 77 -22.55 -7.74 -5.57
C TYR A 77 -22.34 -7.18 -4.17
N ALA A 78 -23.04 -6.09 -3.85
CA ALA A 78 -22.95 -5.46 -2.55
C ALA A 78 -23.33 -6.39 -1.38
N ARG A 79 -24.23 -7.37 -1.60
CA ARG A 79 -24.72 -8.27 -0.54
C ARG A 79 -24.01 -9.62 -0.48
N ASN A 80 -23.54 -10.14 -1.61
CA ASN A 80 -23.15 -11.55 -1.72
C ASN A 80 -21.71 -11.74 -2.21
N VAL A 81 -21.06 -10.69 -2.71
CA VAL A 81 -19.72 -10.78 -3.31
C VAL A 81 -18.72 -9.91 -2.56
N LEU A 82 -19.07 -8.65 -2.32
CA LEU A 82 -18.23 -7.71 -1.59
C LEU A 82 -18.27 -8.00 -0.09
N ASP A 83 -17.18 -7.68 0.60
CA ASP A 83 -17.04 -7.88 2.05
C ASP A 83 -16.89 -6.57 2.82
N SER A 84 -17.02 -6.67 4.15
CA SER A 84 -17.12 -5.52 5.05
C SER A 84 -15.90 -4.60 5.06
N ARG A 85 -14.74 -5.03 4.54
CA ARG A 85 -13.54 -4.18 4.44
C ARG A 85 -13.77 -2.97 3.53
N LEU A 86 -14.71 -3.06 2.59
CA LEU A 86 -15.07 -1.97 1.67
C LEU A 86 -16.06 -0.97 2.27
N GLY A 87 -16.62 -1.24 3.46
CA GLY A 87 -17.60 -0.37 4.12
C GLY A 87 -17.05 1.01 4.53
N LYS A 88 -15.72 1.19 4.51
CA LYS A 88 -15.08 2.51 4.69
C LYS A 88 -15.30 3.47 3.52
N TYR A 89 -15.63 2.96 2.33
CA TYR A 89 -15.88 3.76 1.12
C TYR A 89 -17.38 4.02 0.92
N SER A 90 -17.72 5.14 0.27
CA SER A 90 -19.11 5.46 -0.08
C SER A 90 -19.67 4.48 -1.12
N LEU A 91 -20.97 4.15 -1.06
CA LEU A 91 -21.62 3.26 -2.02
C LEU A 91 -22.42 4.03 -3.08
N TRP A 92 -22.22 3.70 -4.36
CA TRP A 92 -23.11 4.01 -5.47
C TRP A 92 -23.77 2.70 -5.92
N VAL A 93 -25.04 2.49 -5.57
CA VAL A 93 -25.70 1.19 -5.79
C VAL A 93 -26.59 1.20 -7.02
N ALA A 94 -26.51 0.15 -7.83
CA ALA A 94 -27.47 -0.10 -8.91
C ALA A 94 -28.60 -1.04 -8.46
N HIS A 95 -29.85 -0.60 -8.66
CA HIS A 95 -31.05 -1.41 -8.45
C HIS A 95 -32.25 -0.88 -9.24
N TYR A 96 -32.54 -1.48 -10.39
CA TYR A 96 -33.59 -0.97 -11.28
C TYR A 96 -34.99 -1.44 -10.88
N GLY A 97 -35.99 -0.63 -11.18
CA GLY A 97 -37.40 -0.97 -10.97
C GLY A 97 -37.87 -0.89 -9.51
N VAL A 98 -37.09 -0.26 -8.64
CA VAL A 98 -37.43 -0.05 -7.22
C VAL A 98 -37.27 1.41 -6.83
N ASN A 99 -38.06 1.86 -5.85
CA ASN A 99 -37.97 3.23 -5.33
C ASN A 99 -36.92 3.39 -4.23
N LYS A 100 -36.37 2.28 -3.74
CA LYS A 100 -35.31 2.24 -2.73
C LYS A 100 -34.43 1.03 -3.00
N PRO A 101 -33.09 1.17 -2.98
CA PRO A 101 -32.20 0.02 -3.01
C PRO A 101 -32.53 -0.98 -1.91
N GLY A 102 -32.36 -2.27 -2.21
CA GLY A 102 -32.48 -3.33 -1.20
C GLY A 102 -31.48 -3.13 -0.07
N ASP A 103 -31.81 -3.66 1.12
CA ASP A 103 -30.95 -3.53 2.30
C ASP A 103 -29.55 -4.09 2.04
N ASN A 104 -28.56 -3.64 2.80
CA ASN A 104 -27.18 -4.11 2.71
C ASN A 104 -26.58 -4.23 4.12
N HIS A 105 -25.68 -5.20 4.33
CA HIS A 105 -25.07 -5.48 5.63
C HIS A 105 -23.69 -4.81 5.84
N ILE A 106 -23.13 -4.26 4.76
CA ILE A 106 -21.86 -3.51 4.72
C ILE A 106 -22.15 -2.02 4.78
N TRP A 107 -23.10 -1.54 3.97
CA TRP A 107 -23.49 -0.13 3.89
C TRP A 107 -24.90 0.10 4.42
N ASP A 108 -25.04 1.05 5.34
CA ASP A 108 -26.33 1.49 5.88
C ASP A 108 -26.96 2.65 5.09
N LYS A 109 -26.14 3.34 4.27
CA LYS A 109 -26.52 4.43 3.38
C LYS A 109 -25.77 4.36 2.05
N TRP A 110 -26.25 5.10 1.06
CA TRP A 110 -25.62 5.23 -0.26
C TRP A 110 -25.34 6.72 -0.57
N ALA A 111 -24.24 6.96 -1.27
CA ALA A 111 -23.90 8.26 -1.86
C ALA A 111 -24.52 8.42 -3.25
N GLY A 112 -24.76 7.31 -3.95
CA GLY A 112 -25.46 7.29 -5.24
C GLY A 112 -26.44 6.12 -5.36
N PHE A 113 -27.52 6.32 -6.10
CA PHE A 113 -28.48 5.29 -6.47
C PHE A 113 -28.76 5.36 -7.97
N GLN A 114 -28.26 4.37 -8.71
CA GLN A 114 -28.63 4.16 -10.10
C GLN A 114 -29.94 3.36 -10.17
N TYR A 115 -31.02 4.03 -10.55
CA TYR A 115 -32.37 3.49 -10.50
C TYR A 115 -32.90 3.05 -11.87
N SER A 116 -32.23 3.42 -12.95
CA SER A 116 -32.61 3.08 -14.32
C SER A 116 -31.42 3.18 -15.28
N ASP A 117 -31.44 2.35 -16.32
CA ASP A 117 -30.56 2.37 -17.51
C ASP A 117 -31.32 2.80 -18.78
N SER A 118 -32.57 3.25 -18.63
CA SER A 118 -33.53 3.48 -19.72
C SER A 118 -34.03 4.93 -19.77
N GLY A 119 -33.24 5.84 -19.21
CA GLY A 119 -33.45 7.28 -19.36
C GLY A 119 -33.42 7.71 -20.82
N THR A 120 -34.16 8.78 -21.14
CA THR A 120 -34.20 9.35 -22.49
C THR A 120 -33.85 10.83 -22.41
N SER A 121 -33.07 11.32 -23.38
CA SER A 121 -32.81 12.74 -23.54
C SER A 121 -32.60 13.10 -25.01
N ASN A 122 -32.06 14.29 -25.28
CA ASN A 122 -31.68 14.75 -26.61
C ASN A 122 -30.37 14.14 -27.14
N VAL A 123 -29.70 13.27 -26.38
CA VAL A 123 -28.56 12.45 -26.88
C VAL A 123 -29.02 11.05 -27.29
N ASN A 124 -28.34 10.47 -28.27
CA ASN A 124 -28.65 9.12 -28.77
C ASN A 124 -28.28 8.04 -27.74
N GLY A 125 -29.19 7.11 -27.50
CA GLY A 125 -28.99 5.97 -26.61
C GLY A 125 -29.84 6.07 -25.34
N SER A 126 -30.00 4.93 -24.67
CA SER A 126 -30.55 4.91 -23.31
C SER A 126 -29.53 5.48 -22.34
N LEU A 127 -30.01 6.19 -21.32
CA LEU A 127 -29.18 6.85 -20.33
C LEU A 127 -29.34 6.20 -18.97
N ASP A 128 -28.23 6.05 -18.27
CA ASP A 128 -28.23 5.75 -16.86
C ASP A 128 -28.77 6.95 -16.09
N LEU A 129 -29.65 6.68 -15.13
CA LEU A 129 -30.29 7.67 -14.28
C LEU A 129 -29.93 7.39 -12.82
N ASP A 130 -29.39 8.42 -12.20
CA ASP A 130 -28.85 8.37 -10.86
C ASP A 130 -29.44 9.47 -9.96
N GLU A 131 -29.61 9.14 -8.69
CA GLU A 131 -29.76 10.12 -7.62
C GLU A 131 -28.49 10.10 -6.76
N PHE A 132 -27.86 11.27 -6.56
CA PHE A 132 -26.69 11.40 -5.70
C PHE A 132 -26.97 12.30 -4.50
N THR A 133 -26.42 11.93 -3.35
CA THR A 133 -26.37 12.77 -2.15
C THR A 133 -25.11 13.63 -2.16
N GLU A 134 -24.98 14.55 -1.20
CA GLU A 134 -23.76 15.36 -1.06
C GLU A 134 -22.50 14.52 -0.74
N GLU A 135 -22.66 13.29 -0.25
CA GLU A 135 -21.55 12.37 0.05
C GLU A 135 -20.77 11.93 -1.20
N ILE A 136 -21.29 12.18 -2.41
CA ILE A 136 -20.57 11.88 -3.66
C ILE A 136 -19.48 12.91 -3.96
N PHE A 137 -19.51 14.09 -3.35
CA PHE A 137 -18.52 15.13 -3.61
C PHE A 137 -17.21 14.81 -2.87
N ILE A 138 -16.09 15.21 -3.48
CA ILE A 138 -14.78 15.16 -2.82
C ILE A 138 -14.76 16.25 -1.75
N ASP A 139 -14.41 15.91 -0.52
CA ASP A 139 -14.18 16.92 0.51
C ASP A 139 -12.90 17.73 0.19
N GLY A 140 -12.96 19.06 0.30
CA GLY A 140 -11.91 19.99 -0.13
C GLY A 140 -10.57 19.85 0.60
N GLU A 141 -10.50 19.04 1.66
CA GLU A 141 -9.29 18.65 2.37
C GLU A 141 -8.64 17.36 1.86
N SER A 142 -9.29 16.62 0.96
CA SER A 142 -8.72 15.45 0.28
C SER A 142 -7.75 15.92 -0.80
N LEU A 143 -6.57 16.36 -0.35
CA LEU A 143 -5.46 16.80 -1.18
C LEU A 143 -4.20 16.12 -0.66
N LYS A 144 -3.86 15.01 -1.32
CA LYS A 144 -2.64 14.20 -1.18
C LYS A 144 -2.50 13.59 0.21
N ALA A 145 -2.35 12.27 0.27
CA ALA A 145 -1.75 11.60 1.43
C ALA A 145 -0.34 12.16 1.63
N THR A 146 -0.24 13.30 2.34
CA THR A 146 1.03 13.87 2.75
C THR A 146 1.63 12.90 3.74
N GLU A 147 2.84 12.43 3.44
CA GLU A 147 3.69 11.65 4.34
C GLU A 147 3.43 12.08 5.78
N ASN A 148 3.01 11.15 6.64
CA ASN A 148 2.88 11.45 8.05
C ASN A 148 4.30 11.73 8.60
N LYS A 149 4.65 13.02 8.72
CA LYS A 149 5.98 13.49 9.15
C LYS A 149 6.37 13.01 10.55
N THR A 150 5.44 12.47 11.34
CA THR A 150 5.74 11.93 12.67
C THR A 150 6.15 10.47 12.66
N PHE A 151 5.81 9.70 11.62
CA PHE A 151 6.23 8.30 11.52
C PHE A 151 7.70 8.23 11.08
N HIS A 152 8.54 7.59 11.89
CA HIS A 152 9.96 7.43 11.57
C HIS A 152 10.13 6.42 10.44
N THR A 153 10.88 6.78 9.40
CA THR A 153 11.15 5.91 8.26
C THR A 153 12.65 5.92 7.95
N ASN A 154 13.15 4.81 7.41
CA ASN A 154 14.57 4.62 7.09
C ASN A 154 14.79 3.80 5.80
N ALA A 155 13.72 3.55 5.05
CA ALA A 155 13.77 2.85 3.79
C ALA A 155 12.61 3.30 2.88
N ARG A 156 12.74 2.99 1.60
CA ARG A 156 11.73 3.22 0.58
C ARG A 156 11.50 1.95 -0.23
N ALA A 157 10.24 1.60 -0.44
CA ALA A 157 9.87 0.55 -1.39
C ALA A 157 10.16 1.04 -2.82
N LYS A 158 11.01 0.35 -3.58
CA LYS A 158 11.31 0.71 -4.98
C LYS A 158 10.19 0.28 -5.92
N ILE A 159 9.60 -0.87 -5.61
CA ILE A 159 8.40 -1.41 -6.23
C ILE A 159 7.39 -1.74 -5.14
N ALA A 160 6.20 -2.20 -5.51
CA ALA A 160 5.24 -2.66 -4.52
C ALA A 160 5.73 -3.97 -3.85
N LEU A 161 5.53 -4.08 -2.54
CA LEU A 161 6.03 -5.18 -1.72
C LEU A 161 4.87 -5.89 -1.04
N ASP A 162 4.82 -7.21 -1.16
CA ASP A 162 3.89 -8.02 -0.38
C ASP A 162 4.15 -7.84 1.12
N GLN A 163 3.09 -7.62 1.90
CA GLN A 163 3.14 -7.65 3.34
C GLN A 163 3.02 -9.09 3.81
N ARG A 164 4.14 -9.69 4.23
CA ARG A 164 4.18 -11.11 4.57
C ARG A 164 4.01 -11.34 6.05
N SER A 165 3.25 -12.38 6.40
CA SER A 165 3.13 -12.84 7.80
C SER A 165 4.43 -13.41 8.37
N ASN A 166 5.34 -13.87 7.51
CA ASN A 166 6.62 -14.47 7.89
C ASN A 166 7.67 -14.28 6.77
N PRO A 167 8.98 -14.45 7.05
CA PRO A 167 10.06 -14.26 6.07
C PRO A 167 10.27 -15.50 5.20
N SER A 168 9.25 -15.85 4.41
CA SER A 168 9.26 -17.01 3.51
C SER A 168 8.49 -16.69 2.24
N ASP A 169 8.69 -17.51 1.22
CA ASP A 169 7.80 -17.57 0.05
C ASP A 169 6.48 -18.27 0.35
N ASP A 170 6.42 -19.08 1.40
CA ASP A 170 5.17 -19.63 1.95
C ASP A 170 4.66 -18.71 3.07
N TYR A 171 3.85 -17.73 2.69
CA TYR A 171 3.34 -16.71 3.60
C TYR A 171 1.85 -16.45 3.42
N THR A 172 1.24 -15.89 4.46
CA THR A 172 -0.09 -15.27 4.35
C THR A 172 0.10 -13.83 3.91
N ASP A 173 -0.44 -13.49 2.75
CA ASP A 173 -0.53 -12.12 2.27
C ASP A 173 -1.42 -11.28 3.20
N LEU A 174 -0.82 -10.25 3.78
CA LEU A 174 -1.45 -9.31 4.70
C LEU A 174 -1.81 -7.98 4.03
N GLY A 175 -1.45 -7.78 2.75
CA GLY A 175 -1.63 -6.53 2.03
C GLY A 175 -0.39 -6.17 1.20
N GLU A 176 -0.32 -4.91 0.77
CA GLU A 176 0.75 -4.40 -0.08
C GLU A 176 1.34 -3.10 0.49
N VAL A 177 2.65 -2.95 0.45
CA VAL A 177 3.33 -1.66 0.63
C VAL A 177 3.58 -1.13 -0.77
N TYR A 178 3.04 0.04 -1.11
CA TYR A 178 3.07 0.52 -2.49
C TYR A 178 4.44 1.06 -2.90
N ALA A 179 4.72 1.04 -4.21
CA ALA A 179 5.95 1.59 -4.76
C ALA A 179 6.12 3.07 -4.38
N GLY A 180 7.31 3.41 -3.89
CA GLY A 180 7.67 4.74 -3.42
C GLY A 180 7.32 5.01 -1.96
N GLU A 181 6.57 4.14 -1.28
CA GLU A 181 6.23 4.34 0.14
C GLU A 181 7.46 4.30 1.05
N ARG A 182 7.38 5.14 2.08
CA ARG A 182 8.39 5.22 3.14
C ARG A 182 8.03 4.22 4.24
N ILE A 183 8.99 3.39 4.61
CA ILE A 183 8.81 2.37 5.64
C ILE A 183 9.91 2.44 6.69
N GLN A 184 9.68 1.77 7.81
CA GLN A 184 10.62 1.60 8.89
C GLN A 184 11.10 0.15 8.93
N VAL A 185 12.32 -0.10 8.51
CA VAL A 185 13.08 -1.29 8.90
C VAL A 185 13.30 -1.26 10.41
N LEU A 186 12.91 -2.34 11.07
CA LEU A 186 12.99 -2.44 12.51
C LEU A 186 14.43 -2.62 13.00
N ALA A 187 14.72 -2.00 14.14
CA ALA A 187 16.01 -2.06 14.82
C ALA A 187 16.20 -3.37 15.60
N GLU A 188 16.06 -4.50 14.91
CA GLU A 188 16.26 -5.85 15.44
C GLU A 188 17.20 -6.66 14.54
N ILE A 189 17.87 -7.65 15.13
CA ILE A 189 18.77 -8.54 14.38
C ILE A 189 17.97 -9.36 13.37
N CYS A 190 18.45 -9.39 12.13
CA CYS A 190 17.79 -10.11 11.05
C CYS A 190 18.79 -10.73 10.07
N ASP A 191 18.75 -12.06 9.99
CA ASP A 191 19.50 -12.88 9.03
C ASP A 191 18.52 -13.89 8.39
N LYS A 192 17.56 -13.35 7.64
CA LYS A 192 16.51 -14.10 6.97
C LYS A 192 16.62 -13.95 5.46
N GLU A 193 17.81 -14.23 4.94
CA GLU A 193 18.13 -14.14 3.51
C GLU A 193 17.77 -12.76 2.92
N ASN A 194 16.70 -12.69 2.14
CA ASN A 194 16.22 -11.50 1.45
C ASN A 194 14.99 -10.91 2.13
N TYR A 195 14.82 -11.06 3.44
CA TYR A 195 13.66 -10.54 4.16
C TYR A 195 14.06 -9.64 5.32
N LEU A 196 13.37 -8.51 5.45
CA LEU A 196 13.49 -7.63 6.61
C LEU A 196 12.15 -7.42 7.29
N PRO A 197 12.16 -7.32 8.63
CA PRO A 197 10.98 -6.96 9.40
C PRO A 197 10.79 -5.44 9.34
N VAL A 198 9.59 -5.01 8.97
CA VAL A 198 9.27 -3.59 8.77
C VAL A 198 7.96 -3.21 9.44
N LYS A 199 7.78 -1.90 9.58
CA LYS A 199 6.50 -1.25 9.80
C LYS A 199 6.31 -0.12 8.81
N TYR A 200 5.07 0.24 8.56
CA TYR A 200 4.71 1.36 7.69
C TYR A 200 3.54 2.13 8.31
N TRP A 201 3.21 3.28 7.72
CA TRP A 201 2.05 4.05 8.14
C TRP A 201 0.82 3.59 7.35
N GLU A 202 -0.16 3.01 8.03
CA GLU A 202 -1.39 2.54 7.42
C GLU A 202 -2.40 3.70 7.34
N TYR A 203 -2.40 4.39 6.19
CA TYR A 203 -3.21 5.60 5.99
C TYR A 203 -4.71 5.36 6.19
N SER A 204 -5.22 4.19 5.80
CA SER A 204 -6.62 3.84 5.93
C SER A 204 -7.10 3.72 7.39
N LEU A 205 -6.19 3.38 8.31
CA LEU A 205 -6.46 3.29 9.74
C LEU A 205 -5.91 4.49 10.53
N GLY A 206 -5.12 5.34 9.88
CA GLY A 206 -4.45 6.47 10.52
C GLY A 206 -3.51 6.03 11.65
N CYS A 207 -2.89 4.84 11.53
CA CYS A 207 -2.00 4.31 12.56
C CYS A 207 -0.77 3.61 11.98
N GLU A 208 0.20 3.33 12.85
CA GLU A 208 1.35 2.49 12.52
C GLU A 208 0.91 1.03 12.35
N SER A 209 1.43 0.37 11.31
CA SER A 209 1.13 -1.02 11.04
C SER A 209 1.66 -1.94 12.15
N SER A 210 1.11 -3.15 12.20
CA SER A 210 1.82 -4.25 12.87
C SER A 210 3.12 -4.60 12.13
N LYS A 211 4.03 -5.32 12.79
CA LYS A 211 5.25 -5.83 12.15
C LYS A 211 4.86 -6.80 11.03
N VAL A 212 5.40 -6.55 9.84
CA VAL A 212 5.29 -7.43 8.66
C VAL A 212 6.69 -7.73 8.12
N TRP A 213 6.78 -8.71 7.22
CA TRP A 213 8.01 -9.04 6.51
C TRP A 213 7.89 -8.63 5.05
N VAL A 214 8.95 -8.04 4.48
CA VAL A 214 9.00 -7.64 3.08
C VAL A 214 10.28 -8.13 2.43
N ASN A 215 10.28 -8.24 1.10
CA ASN A 215 11.48 -8.54 0.33
C ASN A 215 12.49 -7.38 0.48
N ALA A 216 13.70 -7.72 0.87
CA ALA A 216 14.81 -6.86 1.20
C ALA A 216 15.96 -7.00 0.20
N ASN A 217 15.71 -7.54 -1.00
CA ASN A 217 16.64 -7.43 -2.11
C ASN A 217 16.69 -5.98 -2.62
N GLU A 218 17.84 -5.55 -3.13
CA GLU A 218 18.07 -4.17 -3.59
C GLU A 218 17.22 -3.76 -4.79
N ASP A 219 16.66 -4.69 -5.55
CA ASP A 219 15.70 -4.41 -6.62
C ASP A 219 14.35 -3.96 -6.06
N TYR A 220 14.02 -4.40 -4.84
CA TYR A 220 12.73 -4.22 -4.19
C TYR A 220 12.74 -3.09 -3.16
N LEU A 221 13.84 -2.97 -2.40
CA LEU A 221 13.94 -2.06 -1.27
C LEU A 221 15.18 -1.17 -1.38
N GLU A 222 15.00 0.10 -1.09
CA GLU A 222 16.09 1.06 -0.93
C GLU A 222 16.24 1.41 0.56
N ILE A 223 17.39 1.09 1.15
CA ILE A 223 17.72 1.47 2.54
C ILE A 223 18.39 2.84 2.53
N ASP A 224 17.90 3.77 3.35
CA ASP A 224 18.61 5.04 3.59
C ASP A 224 19.99 4.74 4.19
N THR A 225 20.97 5.61 4.01
CA THR A 225 22.29 5.40 4.63
C THR A 225 22.70 6.62 5.42
N ASN A 226 23.25 6.40 6.62
CA ASN A 226 23.65 7.46 7.55
C ASN A 226 25.08 7.27 8.09
N ALA A 227 25.77 6.25 7.60
CA ALA A 227 27.11 5.89 8.00
C ALA A 227 27.78 5.02 6.93
N ARG A 228 29.07 4.83 7.10
CA ARG A 228 29.87 3.86 6.35
C ARG A 228 30.89 3.16 7.23
N SER A 229 31.29 1.97 6.80
CA SER A 229 32.40 1.24 7.40
C SER A 229 33.73 1.91 7.01
N PHE A 230 34.70 1.96 7.93
CA PHE A 230 35.99 2.61 7.65
C PHE A 230 37.15 1.95 8.41
N ASN A 231 38.37 2.20 7.92
CA ASN A 231 39.62 1.70 8.49
C ASN A 231 39.68 0.16 8.57
N ILE A 232 39.14 -0.51 7.54
CA ILE A 232 39.12 -1.97 7.39
C ILE A 232 40.12 -2.38 6.33
N ILE A 233 41.06 -3.29 6.67
CA ILE A 233 42.08 -3.75 5.73
C ILE A 233 41.57 -4.91 4.88
N THR A 234 40.91 -5.90 5.50
CA THR A 234 40.37 -7.09 4.82
C THR A 234 38.85 -7.10 4.89
N GLU A 235 38.31 -7.32 6.08
CA GLU A 235 36.88 -7.42 6.36
C GLU A 235 36.62 -7.05 7.82
N LEU A 236 35.40 -6.58 8.09
CA LEU A 236 34.87 -6.40 9.43
C LEU A 236 33.74 -7.40 9.64
N ASP A 237 33.95 -8.33 10.57
CA ASP A 237 32.90 -9.26 11.00
C ASP A 237 31.71 -8.50 11.59
N VAL A 238 30.52 -8.91 11.18
CA VAL A 238 29.25 -8.49 11.76
C VAL A 238 28.63 -9.67 12.50
N ARG A 239 27.88 -9.39 13.58
CA ARG A 239 27.57 -10.40 14.62
C ARG A 239 26.10 -10.43 15.01
N TYR A 240 25.67 -11.55 15.59
CA TYR A 240 24.31 -11.72 16.13
C TYR A 240 24.09 -10.95 17.44
N GLU A 241 25.13 -10.74 18.23
CA GLU A 241 25.08 -10.06 19.53
C GLU A 241 26.17 -8.99 19.66
N PRO A 242 25.98 -7.94 20.49
CA PRO A 242 26.94 -6.86 20.68
C PRO A 242 28.10 -7.30 21.60
N THR A 243 28.83 -8.33 21.20
CA THR A 243 29.98 -8.89 21.93
C THR A 243 30.97 -9.54 20.98
N SER A 244 32.26 -9.50 21.35
CA SER A 244 33.34 -10.12 20.55
C SER A 244 33.25 -11.63 20.49
N ASN A 245 32.52 -12.26 21.42
CA ASN A 245 32.35 -13.71 21.50
C ASN A 245 31.14 -14.21 20.69
N SER A 246 30.36 -13.31 20.09
CA SER A 246 29.20 -13.68 19.28
C SER A 246 29.62 -14.30 17.97
N ASP A 247 28.84 -15.26 17.49
CA ASP A 247 29.05 -15.87 16.18
C ASP A 247 29.03 -14.81 15.07
N ARG A 248 29.87 -15.07 14.06
CA ARG A 248 29.91 -14.25 12.84
C ARG A 248 28.64 -14.51 12.03
N MET A 249 27.94 -13.45 11.69
CA MET A 249 26.78 -13.47 10.81
C MET A 249 27.17 -13.23 9.34
N GLY A 250 28.20 -12.40 9.13
CA GLY A 250 28.60 -11.94 7.81
C GLY A 250 29.80 -11.00 7.92
N TYR A 251 30.03 -10.20 6.89
CA TYR A 251 31.07 -9.17 6.92
C TYR A 251 30.79 -8.00 5.99
N VAL A 252 31.49 -6.90 6.25
CA VAL A 252 31.56 -5.75 5.33
C VAL A 252 33.00 -5.42 4.98
N LYS A 253 33.22 -4.86 3.79
CA LYS A 253 34.51 -4.27 3.40
C LYS A 253 34.55 -2.79 3.75
N ASN A 254 35.70 -2.17 3.55
CA ASN A 254 35.91 -0.74 3.78
C ASN A 254 35.03 0.12 2.85
N ASN A 255 34.48 1.22 3.37
CA ASN A 255 33.60 2.18 2.69
C ASN A 255 32.24 1.65 2.23
N GLU A 256 31.77 0.52 2.76
CA GLU A 256 30.40 0.08 2.52
C GLU A 256 29.42 0.97 3.30
N ARG A 257 28.33 1.37 2.64
CA ARG A 257 27.30 2.24 3.25
C ARG A 257 26.34 1.41 4.08
N LEU A 258 25.88 1.98 5.19
CA LEU A 258 24.97 1.33 6.12
C LEU A 258 23.99 2.32 6.76
N TYR A 259 22.91 1.77 7.33
CA TYR A 259 22.00 2.51 8.19
C TYR A 259 22.20 2.09 9.64
N VAL A 260 22.80 2.93 10.48
CA VAL A 260 22.88 2.71 11.93
C VAL A 260 21.53 3.02 12.56
N HIS A 261 20.91 1.99 13.15
CA HIS A 261 19.67 2.12 13.91
C HIS A 261 19.91 2.63 15.33
N LYS A 262 20.89 2.04 16.01
CA LYS A 262 21.23 2.38 17.39
C LYS A 262 22.66 2.00 17.74
N ILE A 263 23.15 2.58 18.83
CA ILE A 263 24.49 2.33 19.37
C ILE A 263 24.34 1.88 20.83
N GLU A 264 24.96 0.76 21.18
CA GLU A 264 24.98 0.21 22.53
C GLU A 264 26.44 -0.05 22.93
N GLY A 265 26.98 0.81 23.80
CA GLY A 265 28.38 0.76 24.20
C GLY A 265 29.34 0.87 23.01
N ASN A 266 30.10 -0.21 22.79
CA ASN A 266 31.10 -0.33 21.73
C ASN A 266 30.55 -0.95 20.44
N TYR A 267 29.23 -1.16 20.34
CA TYR A 267 28.61 -1.80 19.19
C TYR A 267 27.52 -0.92 18.57
N ALA A 268 27.34 -1.04 17.26
CA ALA A 268 26.29 -0.37 16.49
C ALA A 268 25.42 -1.43 15.81
N LEU A 269 24.10 -1.34 15.98
CA LEU A 269 23.16 -2.16 15.23
C LEU A 269 22.87 -1.44 13.93
N ALA A 270 23.15 -2.09 12.79
CA ALA A 270 22.98 -1.46 11.49
C ALA A 270 22.45 -2.41 10.43
N THR A 271 21.73 -1.84 9.47
CA THR A 271 21.36 -2.54 8.23
C THR A 271 22.46 -2.35 7.19
N TYR A 272 22.85 -3.45 6.56
CA TYR A 272 23.89 -3.53 5.52
C TYR A 272 23.46 -4.51 4.43
N TYR A 273 24.09 -4.43 3.26
CA TYR A 273 23.80 -5.32 2.14
C TYR A 273 24.85 -6.44 2.08
N GLU A 274 24.41 -7.70 2.03
CA GLU A 274 25.30 -8.85 1.87
C GLU A 274 24.65 -9.94 1.02
N GLY A 275 25.39 -10.46 0.05
CA GLY A 275 24.88 -11.48 -0.86
C GLY A 275 23.81 -10.91 -1.78
N ASN A 276 22.55 -11.27 -1.53
CA ASN A 276 21.39 -10.89 -2.35
C ASN A 276 20.37 -10.02 -1.61
N GLY A 277 20.65 -9.59 -0.38
CA GLY A 277 19.66 -8.89 0.43
C GLY A 277 20.25 -8.07 1.57
N TYR A 278 19.43 -7.14 2.07
CA TYR A 278 19.74 -6.39 3.27
C TYR A 278 19.52 -7.23 4.52
N LYS A 279 20.45 -7.09 5.48
CA LYS A 279 20.45 -7.76 6.78
C LYS A 279 20.68 -6.74 7.89
N THR A 280 20.33 -7.07 9.12
CA THR A 280 20.61 -6.21 10.29
C THR A 280 21.47 -6.96 11.29
N ALA A 281 22.64 -6.40 11.61
CA ALA A 281 23.68 -7.04 12.42
C ALA A 281 24.37 -6.06 13.38
N TRP A 282 25.08 -6.59 14.38
CA TRP A 282 25.95 -5.81 15.26
C TRP A 282 27.34 -5.62 14.67
N PHE A 283 27.81 -4.37 14.67
CA PHE A 283 29.13 -3.94 14.22
C PHE A 283 29.95 -3.43 15.39
N THR A 284 31.27 -3.60 15.34
CA THR A 284 32.15 -2.92 16.30
C THR A 284 32.20 -1.43 15.93
N LYS A 285 31.69 -0.56 16.81
CA LYS A 285 31.46 0.86 16.57
C LYS A 285 32.69 1.62 16.09
N GLN A 286 33.88 1.24 16.55
CA GLN A 286 35.13 1.94 16.20
C GLN A 286 35.45 1.92 14.70
N TYR A 287 34.83 1.02 13.93
CA TYR A 287 34.99 0.91 12.48
C TYR A 287 33.79 1.50 11.70
N ILE A 288 32.89 2.22 12.37
CA ILE A 288 31.73 2.88 11.77
C ILE A 288 31.89 4.39 11.91
N ILE A 289 31.83 5.11 10.78
CA ILE A 289 31.84 6.57 10.74
C ILE A 289 30.49 7.06 10.22
N LYS A 290 29.89 8.03 10.91
CA LYS A 290 28.65 8.67 10.44
C LYS A 290 28.94 9.58 9.26
N ASP A 291 28.02 9.60 8.30
CA ASP A 291 28.07 10.47 7.14
C ASP A 291 27.69 11.92 7.48
#